data_AF-A0A853I9A8-F1
#
_entry.id   AF-A0A853I9A8-F1
#
_cell.length_a   1.000
_cell.length_b   1.000
_cell.length_c   1.000
_cell.angle_alpha   90.00
_cell.angle_beta   90.00
_cell.angle_gamma   90.00
#
_symmetry.space_group_name_H-M   'P 1'
#
loop_
_entity.id
_entity.type
_entity.pdbx_description
1 polymer ?
#
loop_
_entity_poly.entity_id
_entity_poly.type
_entity_poly.pdbx_seq_one_letter_code
_entity_poly.pdbx_strand_id
1 'polypeptide(L)'
;MADRHNLIHPVEQPELWAKSVTRQRVSDLFRFNPNRADNLTPFTKHWQQIQQEVNRAVNGYSNIATEEGKSAFRDIATAIVKAARHAQFDFPEHTLKFTNDMPWLKIARVNGNLVIRSGQQLIKP
;
A
#
# COMPACT_ATOMS: atom_id res chain seq x y z
N MET A 1 -5.97 -22.75 11.10
CA MET A 1 -5.36 -22.01 9.97
C MET A 1 -6.24 -20.80 9.73
N ALA A 2 -5.82 -19.60 10.16
CA ALA A 2 -6.64 -18.40 10.01
C ALA A 2 -6.58 -17.93 8.56
N ASP A 3 -7.73 -17.75 7.93
CA ASP A 3 -7.93 -17.21 6.59
C ASP A 3 -7.15 -15.91 6.39
N ARG A 4 -5.93 -16.01 5.82
CA ARG A 4 -5.14 -14.87 5.34
C ARG A 4 -5.74 -14.23 4.07
N HIS A 5 -6.95 -14.65 3.69
CA HIS A 5 -7.66 -14.20 2.51
C HIS A 5 -8.96 -13.46 2.83
N ASN A 6 -9.42 -13.43 4.09
CA ASN A 6 -10.64 -12.73 4.48
C ASN A 6 -10.30 -11.37 5.10
N LEU A 7 -9.84 -10.45 4.26
CA LEU A 7 -9.75 -9.04 4.66
C LEU A 7 -11.17 -8.53 4.94
N ILE A 8 -11.32 -7.80 6.05
CA ILE A 8 -12.59 -7.17 6.45
C ILE A 8 -13.13 -6.39 5.25
N HIS A 9 -14.44 -6.51 5.00
CA HIS A 9 -15.04 -5.86 3.84
C HIS A 9 -14.84 -4.34 3.97
N PRO A 10 -14.24 -3.69 2.96
CA PRO A 10 -13.81 -2.31 3.11
C PRO A 10 -15.01 -1.39 3.36
N VAL A 11 -16.15 -1.65 2.72
CA VAL A 11 -17.36 -0.80 2.76
C VAL A 11 -18.00 -0.69 4.15
N GLU A 12 -17.90 -1.73 4.98
CA GLU A 12 -18.58 -1.76 6.28
C GLU A 12 -17.74 -1.11 7.38
N GLN A 13 -16.41 -1.22 7.29
CA GLN A 13 -15.47 -0.78 8.33
C GLN A 13 -14.14 -0.29 7.70
N PRO A 14 -14.11 0.92 7.11
CA PRO A 14 -12.97 1.41 6.32
C PRO A 14 -11.66 1.49 7.12
N GLU A 15 -11.71 1.93 8.38
CA GLU A 15 -10.52 1.98 9.24
C GLU A 15 -9.96 0.59 9.58
N LEU A 16 -10.84 -0.38 9.86
CA LEU A 16 -10.43 -1.73 10.23
C LEU A 16 -9.93 -2.51 9.01
N TRP A 17 -10.51 -2.26 7.84
CA TRP A 17 -9.94 -2.72 6.57
C TRP A 17 -8.54 -2.14 6.34
N ALA A 18 -8.35 -0.81 6.46
CA ALA A 18 -7.05 -0.17 6.27
C ALA A 18 -5.98 -0.70 7.25
N LYS A 19 -6.36 -0.94 8.51
CA LYS A 19 -5.51 -1.61 9.51
C LYS A 19 -5.15 -3.04 9.09
N SER A 20 -6.09 -3.79 8.54
CA SER A 20 -5.86 -5.16 8.06
C SER A 20 -4.93 -5.19 6.84
N VAL A 21 -5.14 -4.30 5.87
CA VAL A 21 -4.25 -4.12 4.70
C VAL A 21 -2.84 -3.77 5.15
N THR A 22 -2.71 -2.81 6.07
CA THR A 22 -1.43 -2.42 6.66
C THR A 22 -0.73 -3.60 7.35
N ARG A 23 -1.44 -4.31 8.24
CA ARG A 23 -0.86 -5.38 9.05
C ARG A 23 -0.47 -6.61 8.23
N GLN A 24 -1.29 -6.99 7.24
CA GLN A 24 -1.09 -8.23 6.49
C GLN A 24 -0.31 -8.01 5.20
N ARG A 25 -0.63 -6.98 4.41
CA ARG A 25 -0.06 -6.80 3.07
C ARG A 25 1.17 -5.90 3.05
N VAL A 26 1.14 -4.78 3.78
CA VAL A 26 2.30 -3.86 3.84
C VAL A 26 3.46 -4.47 4.63
N SER A 27 3.16 -5.22 5.70
CA SER A 27 4.19 -5.94 6.44
C SER A 27 4.89 -7.00 5.59
N ASP A 28 4.17 -7.71 4.72
CA ASP A 28 4.74 -8.75 3.85
C ASP A 28 5.51 -8.14 2.67
N LEU A 29 5.15 -6.93 2.23
CA LEU A 29 5.77 -6.22 1.11
C LEU A 29 7.29 -6.06 1.29
N PHE A 30 7.75 -5.72 2.50
CA PHE A 30 9.17 -5.46 2.80
C PHE A 30 9.86 -6.60 3.57
N ARG A 31 9.16 -7.72 3.79
CA ARG A 31 9.69 -8.85 4.57
C ARG A 31 10.60 -9.76 3.74
N PHE A 32 10.39 -9.80 2.42
CA PHE A 32 11.17 -10.64 1.52
C PHE A 32 12.33 -9.85 0.93
N ASN A 33 13.56 -10.29 1.24
CA ASN A 33 14.78 -9.71 0.69
C ASN A 33 14.98 -10.19 -0.77
N PRO A 34 14.97 -9.29 -1.78
CA PRO A 34 15.19 -9.60 -3.19
C PRO A 34 16.66 -9.90 -3.54
N ASN A 35 17.60 -9.86 -2.59
CA ASN A 35 18.99 -10.29 -2.81
C ASN A 35 19.15 -11.82 -3.02
N ARG A 36 18.05 -12.58 -3.03
CA ARG A 36 17.99 -13.84 -3.77
C ARG A 36 17.42 -13.51 -5.16
N ALA A 37 18.24 -13.67 -6.19
CA ALA A 37 18.06 -13.19 -7.58
C ALA A 37 16.73 -13.55 -8.26
N ASP A 38 15.93 -14.39 -7.61
CA ASP A 38 14.66 -14.97 -8.00
C ASP A 38 13.43 -14.27 -7.33
N ASN A 39 13.65 -13.29 -6.44
CA ASN A 39 12.63 -12.76 -5.51
C ASN A 39 12.14 -11.30 -5.73
N LEU A 40 12.43 -10.64 -6.86
CA LEU A 40 11.70 -9.41 -7.25
C LEU A 40 10.21 -9.68 -7.53
N THR A 41 9.89 -10.93 -7.85
CA THR A 41 8.53 -11.43 -8.09
C THR A 41 7.63 -11.29 -6.85
N PRO A 42 8.04 -11.71 -5.63
CA PRO A 42 7.33 -11.44 -4.38
C PRO A 42 6.95 -9.97 -4.12
N PHE A 43 7.91 -9.03 -4.20
CA PHE A 43 7.62 -7.61 -3.94
C PHE A 43 6.54 -7.09 -4.88
N THR A 44 6.72 -7.34 -6.18
CA THR A 44 5.78 -6.91 -7.21
C THR A 44 4.40 -7.56 -7.02
N LYS A 45 4.34 -8.85 -6.68
CA LYS A 45 3.09 -9.56 -6.38
C LYS A 45 2.38 -8.99 -5.16
N HIS A 46 3.10 -8.71 -4.07
CA HIS A 46 2.52 -8.08 -2.88
C HIS A 46 2.04 -6.66 -3.17
N TRP A 47 2.77 -5.90 -3.98
CA TRP A 47 2.32 -4.59 -4.45
C TRP A 47 1.02 -4.68 -5.25
N GLN A 48 0.93 -5.62 -6.19
CA GLN A 48 -0.29 -5.88 -6.96
C GLN A 48 -1.45 -6.27 -6.07
N GLN A 49 -1.24 -7.08 -5.02
CA GLN A 49 -2.28 -7.41 -4.04
C GLN A 49 -2.79 -6.16 -3.30
N ILE A 50 -1.89 -5.26 -2.89
CA ILE A 50 -2.29 -3.99 -2.27
C ILE A 50 -3.11 -3.15 -3.25
N GLN A 51 -2.68 -3.03 -4.51
CA GLN A 51 -3.43 -2.30 -5.54
C GLN A 51 -4.80 -2.93 -5.82
N GLN A 52 -4.93 -4.26 -5.80
CA GLN A 52 -6.20 -4.95 -5.96
C GLN A 52 -7.16 -4.66 -4.80
N GLU A 53 -6.67 -4.66 -3.56
CA GLU A 53 -7.48 -4.29 -2.40
C GLU A 53 -7.93 -2.83 -2.46
N VAL A 54 -7.01 -1.93 -2.85
CA VAL A 54 -7.35 -0.53 -3.09
C VAL A 54 -8.43 -0.43 -4.17
N ASN A 55 -8.27 -1.09 -5.33
CA ASN A 55 -9.27 -1.08 -6.41
C ASN A 55 -10.62 -1.67 -5.96
N ARG A 56 -10.61 -2.73 -5.15
CA ARG A 56 -11.83 -3.32 -4.58
C ARG A 56 -12.55 -2.33 -3.67
N ALA A 57 -11.80 -1.55 -2.90
CA ALA A 57 -12.36 -0.42 -2.16
C ALA A 57 -12.93 0.61 -3.15
N VAL A 58 -12.17 1.10 -4.14
CA VAL A 58 -12.68 2.09 -5.12
C VAL A 58 -13.98 1.67 -5.79
N ASN A 59 -14.02 0.45 -6.34
CA ASN A 59 -15.16 -0.05 -7.10
C ASN A 59 -16.37 -0.38 -6.21
N GLY A 60 -16.16 -0.64 -4.93
CA GLY A 60 -17.21 -1.02 -3.98
C GLY A 60 -17.89 0.16 -3.28
N TYR A 61 -17.45 1.39 -3.49
CA TYR A 61 -17.85 2.52 -2.64
C TYR A 61 -18.52 3.67 -3.40
N SER A 62 -19.71 4.04 -2.92
CA SER A 62 -20.25 5.40 -2.98
C SER A 62 -19.60 6.34 -1.95
N ASN A 63 -19.02 5.77 -0.87
CA ASN A 63 -18.51 6.51 0.30
C ASN A 63 -17.01 6.83 0.26
N ILE A 64 -16.25 6.49 -0.79
CA ILE A 64 -14.79 6.73 -0.82
C ILE A 64 -14.44 8.22 -0.96
N ALA A 65 -15.38 9.02 -1.49
CA ALA A 65 -15.26 10.46 -1.52
C ALA A 65 -15.40 11.13 -0.14
N THR A 66 -15.85 10.39 0.89
CA THR A 66 -15.91 10.86 2.28
C THR A 66 -14.52 11.04 2.87
N GLU A 67 -14.42 11.85 3.92
CA GLU A 67 -13.13 12.08 4.59
C GLU A 67 -12.59 10.82 5.26
N GLU A 68 -13.47 9.91 5.71
CA GLU A 68 -13.12 8.61 6.28
C GLU A 68 -12.44 7.70 5.25
N GLY A 69 -12.98 7.63 4.03
CA GLY A 69 -12.38 6.87 2.93
C GLY A 69 -11.01 7.42 2.52
N LYS A 70 -10.90 8.75 2.44
CA LYS A 70 -9.61 9.43 2.18
C LYS A 70 -8.60 9.18 3.31
N SER A 71 -9.04 9.19 4.57
CA SER A 71 -8.20 8.92 5.73
C SER A 71 -7.63 7.49 5.68
N ALA A 72 -8.47 6.50 5.35
CA ALA A 72 -8.04 5.12 5.17
C ALA A 72 -6.92 4.97 4.11
N PHE A 73 -7.03 5.67 2.98
CA PHE A 73 -5.97 5.67 1.95
C PHE A 73 -4.69 6.37 2.42
N ARG A 74 -4.79 7.48 3.16
CA ARG A 74 -3.63 8.15 3.77
C ARG A 74 -2.91 7.24 4.77
N ASP A 75 -3.65 6.46 5.55
CA ASP A 75 -3.07 5.51 6.51
C ASP A 75 -2.29 4.40 5.81
N ILE A 76 -2.84 3.82 4.73
CA ILE A 76 -2.14 2.82 3.90
C ILE A 76 -0.87 3.43 3.30
N ALA A 77 -0.96 4.64 2.73
CA ALA A 77 0.21 5.33 2.15
C ALA A 77 1.30 5.58 3.20
N THR A 78 0.91 6.06 4.38
CA THR A 78 1.81 6.34 5.50
C THR A 78 2.49 5.07 5.99
N ALA A 79 1.74 3.97 6.11
CA ALA A 79 2.29 2.67 6.50
C ALA A 79 3.32 2.15 5.49
N ILE A 80 3.02 2.25 4.19
CA ILE A 80 3.95 1.87 3.12
C ILE A 80 5.24 2.69 3.21
N VAL A 81 5.13 4.01 3.37
CA VAL A 81 6.31 4.88 3.50
C VAL A 81 7.12 4.56 4.74
N LYS A 82 6.48 4.34 5.89
CA LYS A 82 7.18 3.92 7.12
C LYS A 82 7.93 2.61 6.90
N ALA A 83 7.29 1.61 6.31
CA ALA A 83 7.93 0.33 6.05
C ALA A 83 9.07 0.43 5.02
N ALA A 84 8.91 1.26 3.97
CA ALA A 84 9.94 1.51 2.96
C ALA A 84 11.21 2.16 3.54
N ARG A 85 11.06 3.05 4.54
CA ARG A 85 12.20 3.64 5.27
C ARG A 85 13.05 2.59 5.99
N HIS A 86 12.42 1.53 6.48
CA HIS A 86 13.09 0.43 7.18
C HIS A 86 13.54 -0.71 6.25
N ALA A 87 13.18 -0.69 4.96
CA ALA A 87 13.64 -1.69 4.01
C ALA A 87 15.18 -1.75 3.97
N GLN A 88 15.75 -2.93 3.75
CA GLN A 88 17.21 -3.13 3.68
C GLN A 88 17.70 -3.48 2.26
N PHE A 89 16.84 -3.29 1.26
CA PHE A 89 17.09 -3.67 -0.12
C PHE A 89 16.53 -2.63 -1.08
N ASP A 90 17.09 -2.61 -2.29
CA ASP A 90 16.63 -1.77 -3.38
C ASP A 90 15.44 -2.39 -4.10
N PHE A 91 14.51 -1.55 -4.54
CA PHE A 91 13.32 -1.94 -5.29
C PHE A 91 12.98 -0.89 -6.36
N PRO A 92 12.50 -1.32 -7.54
CA PRO A 92 12.19 -0.41 -8.64
C PRO A 92 11.03 0.54 -8.30
N GLU A 93 10.80 1.56 -9.12
CA GLU A 93 9.66 2.46 -8.91
C GLU A 93 8.34 1.69 -8.99
N HIS A 94 7.53 1.81 -7.93
CA HIS A 94 6.18 1.31 -7.88
C HIS A 94 5.20 2.45 -7.57
N THR A 95 4.07 2.46 -8.29
CA THR A 95 3.00 3.44 -8.11
C THR A 95 1.77 2.76 -7.53
N LEU A 96 1.21 3.34 -6.46
CA LEU A 96 -0.05 2.98 -5.86
C LEU A 96 -1.03 4.10 -6.23
N LYS A 97 -2.05 3.74 -6.99
CA LYS A 97 -3.11 4.66 -7.40
C LYS A 97 -4.32 4.42 -6.52
N PHE A 98 -4.79 5.45 -5.83
CA PHE A 98 -5.94 5.33 -4.95
C PHE A 98 -7.27 5.48 -5.68
N THR A 99 -7.43 6.47 -6.57
CA THR A 99 -8.52 6.56 -7.56
C THR A 99 -8.00 7.32 -8.79
N ASN A 100 -8.82 7.51 -9.84
CA ASN A 100 -8.45 8.37 -10.97
C ASN A 100 -8.29 9.86 -10.56
N ASP A 101 -9.02 10.29 -9.51
CA ASP A 101 -9.07 11.68 -9.04
C ASP A 101 -8.36 11.89 -7.69
N MET A 102 -7.86 10.82 -7.07
CA MET A 102 -7.13 10.86 -5.82
C MET A 102 -5.62 10.85 -6.04
N PRO A 103 -4.86 11.46 -5.12
CA PRO A 103 -3.42 11.52 -5.20
C PRO A 103 -2.81 10.12 -5.27
N TRP A 104 -1.67 9.96 -5.94
CA TRP A 104 -0.94 8.69 -6.09
C TRP A 104 0.22 8.61 -5.09
N LEU A 105 0.68 7.42 -4.72
CA LEU A 105 1.94 7.22 -4.00
C LEU A 105 2.93 6.49 -4.91
N LYS A 106 4.09 7.09 -5.14
CA LYS A 106 5.24 6.48 -5.82
C LYS A 106 6.36 6.26 -4.83
N ILE A 107 6.91 5.05 -4.83
CA ILE A 107 8.09 4.72 -4.02
C ILE A 107 9.11 3.99 -4.89
N ALA A 108 10.39 4.27 -4.65
CA ALA A 108 11.51 3.53 -5.22
C ALA A 108 12.66 3.54 -4.20
N ARG A 109 13.49 2.52 -4.19
CA ARG A 109 14.75 2.56 -3.45
C ARG A 109 15.88 2.14 -4.38
N VAL A 110 16.80 3.07 -4.62
CA VAL A 110 17.87 2.92 -5.61
C VAL A 110 19.19 3.29 -4.98
N ASN A 111 20.14 2.35 -4.98
CA ASN A 111 21.45 2.49 -4.36
C ASN A 111 21.33 2.89 -2.87
N GLY A 112 20.41 2.26 -2.15
CA GLY A 112 20.14 2.56 -0.75
C GLY A 112 19.32 3.82 -0.48
N ASN A 113 19.08 4.66 -1.49
CA ASN A 113 18.35 5.91 -1.36
C ASN A 113 16.85 5.70 -1.61
N LEU A 114 16.02 6.01 -0.62
CA LEU A 114 14.58 5.95 -0.73
C LEU A 114 14.02 7.23 -1.37
N VAL A 115 13.34 7.08 -2.50
CA VAL A 115 12.60 8.13 -3.18
C VAL A 115 11.11 7.91 -2.94
N ILE A 116 10.45 8.91 -2.38
CA ILE A 116 9.01 8.93 -2.17
C ILE A 116 8.46 10.15 -2.90
N ARG A 117 7.44 9.94 -3.72
CA ARG A 117 6.68 11.01 -4.35
C ARG A 117 5.21 10.72 -4.11
N SER A 118 4.43 11.74 -3.79
CA SER A 118 2.98 11.57 -3.67
C SER A 118 2.25 12.72 -4.35
N GLY A 119 1.07 12.45 -4.90
CA GLY A 119 0.12 13.49 -5.29
C GLY A 119 -0.32 14.31 -4.07
N GLN A 120 -0.98 15.46 -4.33
CA GLN A 120 -1.45 16.43 -3.33
C GLN A 120 -1.77 15.85 -1.93
N GLN A 121 -1.14 16.42 -0.89
CA GLN A 121 -1.45 16.22 0.54
C GLN A 121 -1.81 14.78 0.99
N LEU A 122 -1.15 13.75 0.44
CA LEU A 122 -1.28 12.37 0.94
C LEU A 122 -0.57 12.14 2.27
N ILE A 123 0.56 12.81 2.46
CA ILE A 123 1.46 12.59 3.58
C ILE A 123 1.84 13.97 4.08
N LYS A 124 1.38 14.35 5.29
CA LYS A 124 1.95 15.52 5.95
C LYS A 124 3.40 15.20 6.35
N PRO A 125 4.35 16.13 6.16
CA PRO A 125 5.74 15.96 6.55
C PRO A 125 5.88 15.62 8.04
#